data_AF-M1BFQ2-F1
#
_entry.id   AF-M1BFQ2-F1
#
_cell.length_a   1.000
_cell.length_b   1.000
_cell.length_c   1.000
_cell.angle_alpha   90.00
_cell.angle_beta   90.00
_cell.angle_gamma   90.00
#
_symmetry.space_group_name_H-M   'P 1'
#
loop_
_entity.id
_entity.type
_entity.pdbx_description
1 polymer ?
#
loop_
_entity_poly.entity_id
_entity_poly.type
_entity_poly.pdbx_seq_one_letter_code
_entity_poly.pdbx_strand_id
1 'polypeptide(L)'
;MGFPSYSVMTQSGSRAHSPPDPIQEVQWKGIHERIQLHESDAEKFLLENKNLYDLVFVDAYDGEDIFPHALWDPHSPFLNALADQLHPEHGTVVVNLHSDVDFRDDDFIAPGSHLLPMGKYISKVCRSYKEALLGSKSSYNGLAYVVSVPWVCNTSLVVSRGLEKSNRDMVMRNIISKSLVVENILDLPFSCMQYLKRGFTLVN
;
A
#
# COMPACT_ATOMS: atom_id res chain seq x y z
N MET A 1 12.30 12.96 2.09
CA MET A 1 11.04 13.73 1.94
C MET A 1 11.05 14.93 2.88
N GLY A 2 10.47 16.06 2.50
CA GLY A 2 10.39 17.25 3.35
C GLY A 2 9.08 17.26 4.16
N PHE A 3 9.15 16.90 5.44
CA PHE A 3 8.04 17.01 6.39
C PHE A 3 8.17 18.26 7.26
N PRO A 4 7.07 18.80 7.83
CA PRO A 4 7.16 19.87 8.81
C PRO A 4 8.01 19.43 10.01
N SER A 5 8.92 20.29 10.50
CA SER A 5 9.74 19.98 11.68
C SER A 5 8.87 19.67 12.90
N TYR A 6 7.78 20.41 13.09
CA TYR A 6 6.82 20.16 14.16
C TYR A 6 6.24 18.73 14.14
N SER A 7 6.20 18.08 12.98
CA SER A 7 5.63 16.73 12.89
C SER A 7 6.49 15.65 13.55
N VAL A 8 7.78 15.91 13.80
CA VAL A 8 8.71 14.94 14.39
C VAL A 8 8.30 14.58 15.82
N MET A 9 8.23 13.28 16.09
CA MET A 9 7.90 12.71 17.39
C MET A 9 9.16 12.19 18.08
N THR A 10 9.24 12.39 19.39
CA THR A 10 10.24 11.75 20.24
C THR A 10 9.86 10.29 20.49
N GLN A 11 10.81 9.49 20.98
CA GLN A 11 10.54 8.12 21.40
C GLN A 11 9.52 8.02 22.55
N SER A 12 9.34 9.09 23.33
CA SER A 12 8.32 9.15 24.40
C SER A 12 6.93 9.56 23.92
N GLY A 13 6.73 9.76 22.60
CA GLY A 13 5.45 10.10 22.01
C GLY A 13 5.06 11.58 22.11
N SER A 14 6.00 12.46 22.49
CA SER A 14 5.81 13.91 22.45
C SER A 14 6.36 14.52 21.16
N ARG A 15 5.93 15.74 20.82
CA ARG A 15 6.50 16.51 19.71
C ARG A 15 7.94 16.90 20.03
N ALA A 16 8.88 16.65 19.12
CA ALA A 16 10.31 16.94 19.32
C ALA A 16 10.63 18.44 19.20
N HIS A 17 9.81 19.18 18.45
CA HIS A 17 10.00 20.60 18.20
C HIS A 17 8.82 21.42 18.71
N SER A 18 9.08 22.70 19.02
CA SER A 18 8.06 23.68 19.38
C SER A 18 7.09 23.94 18.21
N PRO A 19 5.88 24.45 18.49
CA PRO A 19 4.92 24.82 17.45
C PRO A 19 5.54 25.65 16.32
N PRO A 20 5.05 25.44 15.07
CA PRO A 20 5.59 26.12 13.90
C PRO A 20 5.41 27.64 13.97
N ASP A 21 6.24 28.37 13.24
CA ASP A 21 6.01 29.80 13.02
C ASP A 21 4.73 30.03 12.17
N PRO A 22 4.17 31.25 12.16
CA PRO A 22 2.96 31.54 11.38
C PRO A 22 3.09 31.27 9.87
N ILE A 23 4.32 31.28 9.32
CA ILE A 23 4.56 31.02 7.90
C ILE A 23 4.34 29.54 7.60
N GLN A 24 4.87 28.66 8.45
CA GLN A 24 4.64 27.22 8.35
C GLN A 24 3.18 26.86 8.62
N GLU A 25 2.49 27.57 9.51
CA GLU A 25 1.05 27.38 9.73
C GLU A 25 0.24 27.66 8.46
N VAL A 26 0.51 28.78 7.78
CA VAL A 26 -0.12 29.14 6.50
C VAL A 26 0.24 28.15 5.39
N GLN A 27 1.51 27.73 5.31
CA GLN A 27 1.99 26.80 4.29
C GLN A 27 1.28 25.45 4.39
N TRP A 28 1.15 24.91 5.60
CA TRP A 28 0.60 23.57 5.83
C TRP A 28 -0.90 23.58 6.16
N LYS A 29 -1.53 24.74 6.35
CA LYS A 29 -2.97 24.89 6.63
C LYS A 29 -3.46 23.93 7.73
N GLY A 30 -2.70 23.82 8.83
CA GLY A 30 -3.00 22.93 9.96
C GLY A 30 -2.71 21.43 9.75
N ILE A 31 -2.19 21.00 8.58
CA ILE A 31 -1.82 19.59 8.33
C ILE A 31 -0.70 19.12 9.28
N HIS A 32 0.23 20.01 9.63
CA HIS A 32 1.38 19.71 10.49
C HIS A 32 0.97 19.17 11.88
N GLU A 33 -0.23 19.52 12.38
CA GLU A 33 -0.76 19.03 13.65
C GLU A 33 -1.24 17.57 13.58
N ARG A 34 -1.66 17.13 12.40
CA ARG A 34 -2.22 15.79 12.14
C ARG A 34 -1.18 14.80 11.65
N ILE A 35 -0.04 15.27 11.17
CA ILE A 35 1.09 14.41 10.77
C ILE A 35 1.96 14.14 11.99
N GLN A 36 2.27 12.87 12.22
CA GLN A 36 3.26 12.41 13.18
C GLN A 36 4.35 11.67 12.42
N LEU A 37 5.59 12.15 12.55
CA LEU A 37 6.76 11.56 11.91
C LEU A 37 7.58 10.83 12.98
N HIS A 38 7.72 9.52 12.81
CA HIS A 38 8.51 8.67 13.67
C HIS A 38 9.72 8.14 12.88
N GLU A 39 10.91 8.33 13.44
CA GLU A 39 12.13 7.69 12.94
C GLU A 39 12.31 6.37 13.69
N SER A 40 11.90 5.27 13.05
CA SER A 40 11.99 3.93 13.61
C SER A 40 11.99 2.91 12.49
N ASP A 41 12.59 1.75 12.76
CA ASP A 41 12.26 0.54 12.01
C ASP A 41 10.74 0.26 12.09
N ALA A 42 10.14 -0.17 10.98
CA ALA A 42 8.69 -0.31 10.86
C ALA A 42 8.14 -1.46 11.70
N GLU A 43 8.88 -2.57 11.80
CA GLU A 43 8.51 -3.69 12.67
C GLU A 43 8.54 -3.25 14.13
N LYS A 44 9.64 -2.62 14.55
CA LYS A 44 9.75 -2.05 15.90
C LYS A 44 8.62 -1.07 16.21
N PHE A 45 8.30 -0.17 15.27
CA PHE A 45 7.25 0.82 15.45
C PHE A 45 5.89 0.17 15.71
N LEU A 46 5.51 -0.85 14.93
CA LEU A 46 4.26 -1.60 15.13
C LEU A 46 4.31 -2.47 16.39
N LEU A 47 5.47 -2.95 16.81
CA LEU A 47 5.55 -3.74 18.04
C LEU A 47 5.37 -2.87 19.29
N GLU A 48 5.87 -1.64 19.27
CA GLU A 48 5.81 -0.69 20.39
C GLU A 48 4.51 0.12 20.41
N ASN A 49 3.93 0.44 19.26
CA ASN A 49 2.66 1.16 19.14
C ASN A 49 1.54 0.18 18.84
N LYS A 50 0.40 0.31 19.52
CA LYS A 50 -0.78 -0.58 19.38
C LYS A 50 -2.00 0.17 18.84
N ASN A 51 -1.75 1.13 17.96
CA ASN A 51 -2.82 1.89 17.33
C ASN A 51 -3.56 1.00 16.32
N LEU A 52 -4.85 1.29 16.12
CA LEU A 52 -5.65 0.66 15.08
C LEU A 52 -5.67 1.56 13.84
N TYR A 53 -5.44 0.98 12.66
CA TYR A 53 -5.35 1.69 11.39
C TYR A 53 -6.41 1.22 10.40
N ASP A 54 -7.04 2.18 9.74
CA ASP A 54 -8.00 1.90 8.67
C ASP A 54 -7.30 1.67 7.32
N LEU A 55 -6.21 2.40 7.11
CA LEU A 55 -5.44 2.43 5.87
C LEU A 55 -3.96 2.51 6.19
N VAL A 56 -3.17 1.60 5.61
CA VAL A 56 -1.71 1.57 5.75
C VAL A 56 -1.09 1.58 4.36
N PHE A 57 -0.16 2.50 4.14
CA PHE A 57 0.67 2.54 2.94
C PHE A 57 2.07 2.06 3.30
N VAL A 58 2.60 1.13 2.51
CA VAL A 58 3.98 0.65 2.62
C VAL A 58 4.71 1.02 1.34
N ASP A 59 5.64 1.94 1.47
CA ASP A 59 6.50 2.43 0.39
C ASP A 59 7.94 2.36 0.87
N ALA A 60 8.59 1.22 0.62
CA ALA A 60 9.87 0.88 1.24
C ALA A 60 10.76 0.09 0.28
N TYR A 61 12.04 0.45 0.25
CA TYR A 61 13.06 -0.15 -0.60
C TYR A 61 14.39 -0.20 0.15
N ASP A 62 15.21 -1.20 -0.15
CA ASP A 62 16.52 -1.41 0.48
C ASP A 62 17.65 -0.53 -0.08
N GLY A 63 17.34 0.30 -1.09
CA GLY A 63 18.30 1.15 -1.81
C GLY A 63 18.65 0.63 -3.20
N GLU A 64 18.42 -0.66 -3.46
CA GLU A 64 18.60 -1.31 -4.77
C GLU A 64 17.25 -1.61 -5.44
N ASP A 65 16.23 -0.86 -5.06
CA ASP A 65 14.88 -0.96 -5.60
C ASP A 65 14.13 -2.26 -5.25
N ILE A 66 14.62 -2.99 -4.24
CA ILE A 66 14.03 -4.25 -3.78
C ILE A 66 13.21 -4.00 -2.52
N PHE A 67 11.97 -4.49 -2.53
CA PHE A 67 11.09 -4.45 -1.36
C PHE A 67 11.70 -5.29 -0.21
N PRO A 68 12.01 -4.76 0.98
CA PRO A 68 12.81 -5.48 1.97
C PRO A 68 12.19 -6.80 2.48
N HIS A 69 12.97 -7.89 2.54
CA HIS A 69 12.52 -9.22 3.00
C HIS A 69 11.84 -9.19 4.37
N ALA A 70 12.38 -8.39 5.31
CA ALA A 70 11.82 -8.26 6.66
C ALA A 70 10.36 -7.77 6.68
N LEU A 71 9.89 -7.09 5.63
CA LEU A 71 8.52 -6.55 5.55
C LEU A 71 7.51 -7.52 4.92
N TRP A 72 7.94 -8.66 4.40
CA TRP A 72 7.04 -9.67 3.82
C TRP A 72 7.36 -11.12 4.19
N ASP A 73 8.40 -11.35 4.98
CA ASP A 73 8.71 -12.67 5.55
C ASP A 73 7.51 -13.19 6.37
N PRO A 74 6.93 -14.35 6.02
CA PRO A 74 5.85 -14.96 6.80
C PRO A 74 6.22 -15.26 8.26
N HIS A 75 7.52 -15.36 8.56
CA HIS A 75 8.03 -15.62 9.91
C HIS A 75 8.40 -14.34 10.67
N SER A 76 8.39 -13.18 10.02
CA SER A 76 8.63 -11.90 10.69
C SER A 76 7.44 -11.50 11.58
N PRO A 77 7.70 -10.89 12.75
CA PRO A 77 6.66 -10.24 13.55
C PRO A 77 5.88 -9.14 12.83
N PHE A 78 6.46 -8.49 11.81
CA PHE A 78 5.88 -7.33 11.13
C PHE A 78 4.47 -7.60 10.57
N LEU A 79 4.30 -8.63 9.73
CA LEU A 79 3.01 -8.90 9.08
C LEU A 79 1.92 -9.28 10.10
N ASN A 80 2.31 -9.97 11.17
CA ASN A 80 1.38 -10.33 12.26
C ASN A 80 0.97 -9.07 13.05
N ALA A 81 1.93 -8.23 13.43
CA ALA A 81 1.66 -6.99 14.14
C ALA A 81 0.79 -6.03 13.29
N LEU A 82 1.04 -5.98 11.98
CA LEU A 82 0.22 -5.24 11.02
C LEU A 82 -1.20 -5.80 10.93
N ALA A 83 -1.36 -7.12 10.86
CA ALA A 83 -2.67 -7.77 10.81
C ALA A 83 -3.51 -7.45 12.07
N ASP A 84 -2.90 -7.49 13.25
CA ASP A 84 -3.56 -7.22 14.52
C ASP A 84 -3.94 -5.75 14.69
N GLN A 85 -3.22 -4.84 14.04
CA GLN A 85 -3.43 -3.39 14.11
C GLN A 85 -4.23 -2.82 12.95
N LEU A 86 -4.70 -3.66 12.03
CA LEU A 86 -5.55 -3.24 10.93
C LEU A 86 -7.03 -3.35 11.35
N HIS A 87 -7.87 -2.39 10.97
CA HIS A 87 -9.30 -2.44 11.30
C HIS A 87 -9.94 -3.75 10.79
N PRO A 88 -10.70 -4.49 11.61
CA PRO A 88 -11.20 -5.82 11.23
C PRO A 88 -12.19 -5.80 10.07
N GLU A 89 -12.97 -4.73 9.90
CA GLU A 89 -14.04 -4.68 8.89
C GLU A 89 -13.61 -4.07 7.56
N HIS A 90 -12.79 -3.03 7.57
CA HIS A 90 -12.46 -2.23 6.37
C HIS A 90 -10.98 -1.90 6.26
N GLY A 91 -10.18 -2.46 7.15
CA GLY A 91 -8.74 -2.34 7.14
C GLY A 91 -8.13 -2.63 5.78
N THR A 92 -7.32 -1.72 5.26
CA THR A 92 -6.72 -1.82 3.94
C THR A 92 -5.24 -1.52 3.98
N VAL A 93 -4.43 -2.39 3.37
CA VAL A 93 -3.00 -2.20 3.18
C VAL A 93 -2.72 -2.01 1.70
N VAL A 94 -1.94 -0.99 1.36
CA VAL A 94 -1.44 -0.73 0.01
C VAL A 94 0.07 -0.77 0.05
N VAL A 95 0.67 -1.64 -0.77
CA VAL A 95 2.12 -1.82 -0.85
C VAL A 95 2.59 -1.41 -2.24
N ASN A 96 3.55 -0.49 -2.29
CA ASN A 96 4.23 -0.10 -3.52
C ASN A 96 5.35 -1.11 -3.81
N LEU A 97 5.33 -1.74 -4.99
CA LEU A 97 6.27 -2.79 -5.38
C LEU A 97 6.81 -2.48 -6.78
N HIS A 98 8.13 -2.52 -6.95
CA HIS A 98 8.71 -2.39 -8.29
C HIS A 98 8.79 -3.73 -8.99
N SER A 99 8.59 -3.69 -10.32
CA SER A 99 8.51 -4.87 -11.18
C SER A 99 9.82 -5.64 -11.17
N ASP A 100 9.73 -6.95 -10.91
CA ASP A 100 10.85 -7.89 -10.89
C ASP A 100 10.95 -8.70 -12.20
N VAL A 101 10.36 -8.20 -13.29
CA VAL A 101 10.38 -8.88 -14.59
C VAL A 101 11.61 -8.42 -15.36
N ASP A 102 12.61 -9.31 -15.46
CA ASP A 102 13.72 -9.14 -16.40
C ASP A 102 13.17 -9.19 -17.82
N PHE A 103 13.22 -8.07 -18.54
CA PHE A 103 12.99 -8.06 -19.98
C PHE A 103 14.16 -8.76 -20.66
N ARG A 104 14.07 -10.08 -20.88
CA ARG A 104 14.95 -10.75 -21.83
C ARG A 104 14.39 -10.51 -23.23
N ASP A 105 15.24 -10.09 -24.17
CA ASP A 105 14.87 -9.78 -25.56
C ASP A 105 14.15 -10.92 -26.30
N ASP A 106 14.19 -12.16 -25.78
CA ASP A 106 13.51 -13.32 -26.36
C ASP A 106 12.02 -13.46 -25.92
N ASP A 107 11.56 -12.69 -24.94
CA ASP A 107 10.19 -12.76 -24.39
C ASP A 107 9.21 -11.78 -25.08
N PHE A 108 9.43 -11.43 -26.36
CA PHE A 108 8.49 -10.65 -27.17
C PHE A 108 7.16 -11.41 -27.31
N ILE A 109 6.25 -11.17 -26.36
CA ILE A 109 4.91 -11.72 -26.41
C ILE A 109 4.16 -11.08 -27.58
N ALA A 110 3.42 -11.90 -28.33
CA ALA A 110 2.64 -11.50 -29.48
C ALA A 110 1.80 -10.23 -29.21
N PRO A 111 1.64 -9.34 -30.20
CA PRO A 111 0.89 -8.10 -30.03
C PRO A 111 -0.57 -8.42 -29.65
N GLY A 112 -0.91 -8.19 -28.38
CA GLY A 112 -2.25 -8.46 -27.83
C GLY A 112 -2.29 -8.97 -26.37
N SER A 113 -1.19 -9.53 -25.86
CA SER A 113 -1.09 -9.97 -24.46
C SER A 113 -0.45 -8.89 -23.58
N HIS A 114 -1.22 -7.86 -23.23
CA HIS A 114 -0.74 -6.75 -22.38
C HIS A 114 -0.62 -7.11 -20.88
N LEU A 115 -0.71 -8.39 -20.52
CA LEU A 115 -0.49 -8.87 -19.15
C LEU A 115 0.94 -9.40 -19.07
N LEU A 116 1.89 -8.54 -18.69
CA LEU A 116 3.17 -9.04 -18.22
C LEU A 116 2.91 -9.90 -16.98
N PRO A 117 3.37 -11.16 -16.94
CA PRO A 117 3.21 -11.99 -15.77
C PRO A 117 3.93 -11.33 -14.58
N MET A 118 3.27 -11.30 -13.42
CA MET A 118 3.89 -10.90 -12.17
C MET A 118 5.11 -11.78 -11.92
N GLY A 119 6.28 -11.19 -11.67
CA GLY A 119 7.47 -11.98 -11.43
C GLY A 119 7.38 -12.77 -10.12
N LYS A 120 8.31 -13.71 -9.95
CA LYS A 120 8.26 -14.69 -8.86
C LYS A 120 8.41 -14.02 -7.50
N TYR A 121 9.16 -12.93 -7.41
CA TYR A 121 9.39 -12.19 -6.19
C TYR A 121 8.11 -11.49 -5.74
N ILE A 122 7.52 -10.65 -6.61
CA ILE A 122 6.28 -9.92 -6.31
C ILE A 122 5.14 -10.89 -6.00
N SER A 123 5.07 -12.02 -6.71
CA SER A 123 4.08 -13.06 -6.44
C SER A 123 4.19 -13.63 -5.01
N LYS A 124 5.41 -13.78 -4.49
CA LYS A 124 5.63 -14.22 -3.10
C LYS A 124 5.21 -13.14 -2.10
N VAL A 125 5.62 -11.89 -2.33
CA VAL A 125 5.23 -10.75 -1.49
C VAL A 125 3.70 -10.64 -1.41
N CYS A 126 3.02 -10.66 -2.56
CA CYS A 126 1.56 -10.59 -2.62
C CYS A 126 0.88 -11.72 -1.85
N ARG A 127 1.40 -12.94 -1.96
CA ARG A 127 0.88 -14.10 -1.23
C ARG A 127 1.06 -13.95 0.28
N SER A 128 2.26 -13.55 0.73
CA SER A 128 2.54 -13.34 2.15
C SER A 128 1.56 -12.32 2.78
N TYR A 129 1.37 -11.17 2.15
CA TYR A 129 0.43 -10.16 2.63
C TYR A 129 -1.02 -10.66 2.61
N LYS A 130 -1.46 -11.32 1.53
CA LYS A 130 -2.80 -11.90 1.45
C LYS A 130 -3.03 -12.91 2.57
N GLU A 131 -2.11 -13.85 2.78
CA GLU A 131 -2.23 -14.91 3.78
C GLU A 131 -2.19 -14.35 5.21
N ALA A 132 -1.30 -13.40 5.49
CA ALA A 132 -1.21 -12.81 6.83
C ALA A 132 -2.45 -11.96 7.17
N LEU A 133 -2.95 -11.16 6.24
CA LEU A 133 -4.01 -10.19 6.51
C LEU A 133 -5.43 -10.75 6.32
N LEU A 134 -5.61 -11.77 5.48
CA LEU A 134 -6.90 -12.37 5.10
C LEU A 134 -6.98 -13.90 5.31
N GLY A 135 -5.89 -14.57 5.71
CA GLY A 135 -5.82 -16.03 5.81
C GLY A 135 -6.50 -16.65 7.04
N SER A 136 -6.31 -17.97 7.19
CA SER A 136 -7.10 -18.93 7.99
C SER A 136 -7.42 -18.57 9.45
N LYS A 137 -6.73 -17.64 10.10
CA LYS A 137 -7.06 -17.18 11.47
C LYS A 137 -8.15 -16.11 11.48
N SER A 138 -8.54 -15.64 10.30
CA SER A 138 -9.32 -14.43 10.14
C SER A 138 -10.63 -14.75 9.43
N SER A 139 -11.76 -14.47 10.08
CA SER A 139 -13.10 -14.62 9.49
C SER A 139 -13.40 -13.53 8.45
N TYR A 140 -12.38 -12.83 7.95
CA TYR A 140 -12.53 -11.65 7.12
C TYR A 140 -12.83 -12.02 5.67
N ASN A 141 -13.98 -11.54 5.18
CA ASN A 141 -14.35 -11.61 3.77
C ASN A 141 -13.68 -10.49 2.97
N GLY A 142 -12.35 -10.49 2.96
CA GLY A 142 -11.55 -9.50 2.23
C GLY A 142 -11.00 -10.00 0.89
N LEU A 143 -10.39 -9.08 0.14
CA LEU A 143 -9.82 -9.32 -1.17
C LEU A 143 -8.41 -8.74 -1.28
N ALA A 144 -7.56 -9.43 -2.03
CA ALA A 144 -6.26 -8.93 -2.45
C ALA A 144 -6.21 -8.84 -3.98
N TYR A 145 -5.70 -7.72 -4.49
CA TYR A 145 -5.49 -7.48 -5.91
C TYR A 145 -4.27 -6.61 -6.13
N VAL A 146 -3.76 -6.60 -7.35
CA VAL A 146 -2.72 -5.68 -7.78
C VAL A 146 -3.20 -4.80 -8.92
N VAL A 147 -2.59 -3.63 -9.03
CA VAL A 147 -2.69 -2.74 -10.20
C VAL A 147 -1.28 -2.46 -10.69
N SER A 148 -0.93 -3.02 -11.84
CA SER A 148 0.38 -2.79 -12.46
C SER A 148 0.33 -1.66 -13.48
N VAL A 149 1.40 -0.88 -13.49
CA VAL A 149 1.65 0.20 -14.46
C VAL A 149 2.99 -0.10 -15.15
N PRO A 150 3.01 -1.00 -16.16
CA PRO A 150 4.25 -1.56 -16.71
C PRO A 150 5.26 -0.54 -17.20
N TRP A 151 4.80 0.59 -17.76
CA TRP A 151 5.67 1.62 -18.34
C TRP A 151 6.44 2.44 -17.30
N VAL A 152 6.08 2.36 -16.02
CA VAL A 152 6.85 2.92 -14.91
C VAL A 152 7.38 1.82 -13.98
N CYS A 153 7.38 0.55 -14.43
CA CYS A 153 7.83 -0.61 -13.67
C CYS A 153 7.24 -0.70 -12.26
N ASN A 154 6.00 -0.25 -12.06
CA ASN A 154 5.38 -0.21 -10.73
C ASN A 154 4.16 -1.14 -10.63
N THR A 155 3.99 -1.74 -9.46
CA THR A 155 2.87 -2.58 -9.09
C THR A 155 2.39 -2.18 -7.70
N SER A 156 1.15 -1.73 -7.59
CA SER A 156 0.52 -1.51 -6.29
C SER A 156 -0.26 -2.75 -5.87
N LEU A 157 0.14 -3.38 -4.77
CA LEU A 157 -0.64 -4.43 -4.11
C LEU A 157 -1.63 -3.79 -3.15
N VAL A 158 -2.88 -4.22 -3.20
CA VAL A 158 -3.93 -3.83 -2.28
C VAL A 158 -4.50 -5.06 -1.60
N VAL A 159 -4.52 -5.06 -0.27
CA VAL A 159 -5.16 -6.08 0.55
C VAL A 159 -6.19 -5.41 1.44
N SER A 160 -7.47 -5.68 1.20
CA SER A 160 -8.58 -4.99 1.88
C SER A 160 -9.52 -5.98 2.53
N ARG A 161 -9.85 -5.76 3.81
CA ARG A 161 -10.84 -6.55 4.55
C ARG A 161 -12.28 -6.17 4.20
N GLY A 162 -12.50 -4.95 3.72
CA GLY A 162 -13.83 -4.40 3.41
C GLY A 162 -14.31 -4.67 1.98
N LEU A 163 -13.50 -5.34 1.16
CA LEU A 163 -13.88 -5.73 -0.20
C LEU A 163 -14.25 -7.21 -0.23
N GLU A 164 -15.52 -7.48 -0.46
CA GLU A 164 -16.03 -8.84 -0.56
C GLU A 164 -15.36 -9.63 -1.68
N LYS A 165 -15.06 -10.90 -1.39
CA LYS A 165 -14.61 -11.87 -2.39
C LYS A 165 -15.70 -12.05 -3.44
N SER A 166 -15.40 -11.66 -4.67
CA SER A 166 -16.26 -11.88 -5.81
C SER A 166 -15.45 -12.14 -7.07
N ASN A 167 -16.12 -12.35 -8.20
CA ASN A 167 -15.45 -12.46 -9.48
C ASN A 167 -14.71 -11.14 -9.82
N ARG A 168 -13.61 -11.28 -10.55
CA ARG A 168 -12.74 -10.19 -10.98
C ARG A 168 -13.50 -9.01 -11.58
N ASP A 169 -14.43 -9.25 -12.49
CA ASP A 169 -15.14 -8.20 -13.23
C ASP A 169 -16.15 -7.46 -12.35
N MET A 170 -16.73 -8.11 -11.34
CA MET A 170 -17.61 -7.47 -10.37
C MET A 170 -16.83 -6.56 -9.44
N VAL A 171 -15.69 -7.05 -8.92
CA VAL A 171 -14.78 -6.23 -8.10
C VAL A 171 -14.30 -5.02 -8.89
N MET A 172 -13.79 -5.25 -10.11
CA MET A 172 -13.26 -4.19 -10.96
C MET A 172 -14.33 -3.13 -11.28
N ARG A 173 -15.57 -3.53 -11.58
CA ARG A 173 -16.68 -2.59 -11.78
C ARG A 173 -16.99 -1.78 -10.52
N ASN A 174 -16.97 -2.42 -9.35
CA ASN A 174 -17.20 -1.74 -8.09
C ASN A 174 -16.10 -0.68 -7.85
N ILE A 175 -14.82 -1.06 -7.97
CA ILE A 175 -13.68 -0.15 -7.80
C ILE A 175 -13.77 1.02 -8.80
N ILE A 176 -14.04 0.76 -10.08
CA ILE A 176 -14.19 1.81 -11.09
C ILE A 176 -15.31 2.79 -10.70
N SER A 177 -16.47 2.29 -10.29
CA SER A 177 -17.59 3.16 -9.91
C SER A 177 -17.26 4.05 -8.70
N LYS A 178 -16.54 3.52 -7.71
CA LYS A 178 -16.08 4.29 -6.54
C LYS A 178 -14.94 5.24 -6.87
N SER A 179 -14.04 4.87 -7.80
CA SER A 179 -12.94 5.72 -8.23
C SER A 179 -13.43 7.02 -8.86
N LEU A 180 -14.50 6.98 -9.65
CA LEU A 180 -15.10 8.18 -10.26
C LEU A 180 -15.60 9.17 -9.19
N VAL A 181 -16.16 8.65 -8.10
CA VAL A 181 -16.62 9.49 -6.97
C VAL A 181 -15.42 10.16 -6.29
N VAL A 182 -14.35 9.40 -6.04
CA VAL A 182 -13.11 9.93 -5.43
C VAL A 182 -12.42 10.95 -6.35
N GLU A 183 -12.34 10.67 -7.65
CA GLU A 183 -11.79 11.57 -8.66
C GLU A 183 -12.51 12.93 -8.64
N ASN A 184 -13.84 12.92 -8.60
CA ASN A 184 -14.63 14.14 -8.56
C ASN A 184 -14.52 14.89 -7.22
N ILE A 185 -14.46 14.18 -6.09
CA ILE A 185 -14.36 14.80 -4.76
C ILE A 185 -12.98 15.45 -4.56
N LEU A 186 -11.92 14.78 -5.02
CA LEU A 186 -10.54 15.24 -4.86
C LEU A 186 -10.05 16.13 -6.01
N ASP A 187 -10.88 16.35 -7.03
CA ASP A 187 -10.54 17.09 -8.25
C ASP A 187 -9.22 16.60 -8.87
N LEU A 188 -9.12 15.28 -9.06
CA LEU A 188 -7.87 14.66 -9.52
C LEU A 188 -7.57 15.06 -10.97
N PRO A 189 -6.29 15.38 -11.30
CA PRO A 189 -5.91 15.85 -12.64
C PRO A 189 -5.92 14.75 -13.71
N PHE A 190 -6.21 13.50 -13.35
CA PHE A 190 -6.27 12.35 -14.26
C PHE A 190 -7.23 11.28 -13.72
N SER A 191 -7.74 10.44 -14.64
CA SER A 191 -8.62 9.33 -14.27
C SER A 191 -7.82 8.05 -13.96
N CYS A 192 -8.15 7.43 -12.82
CA CYS A 192 -7.59 6.16 -12.36
C CYS A 192 -8.09 4.98 -13.23
N MET A 193 -9.19 5.16 -13.98
CA MET A 193 -9.83 4.11 -14.76
C MET A 193 -8.88 3.46 -15.80
N GLN A 194 -7.96 4.23 -16.37
CA GLN A 194 -7.03 3.68 -17.37
C GLN A 194 -6.08 2.63 -16.77
N TYR A 195 -5.62 2.86 -15.54
CA TYR A 195 -4.74 1.94 -14.81
C TYR A 195 -5.50 0.69 -14.39
N LEU A 196 -6.71 0.85 -13.84
CA LEU A 196 -7.56 -0.27 -13.45
C LEU A 196 -7.93 -1.18 -14.62
N LYS A 197 -8.18 -0.62 -15.81
CA LYS A 197 -8.55 -1.42 -17.00
C LYS A 197 -7.43 -2.31 -17.52
N ARG A 198 -6.18 -1.90 -17.36
CA ARG A 198 -5.02 -2.56 -17.95
C ARG A 198 -4.23 -3.41 -16.96
N GLY A 199 -4.09 -2.93 -15.72
CA GLY A 199 -3.19 -3.52 -14.73
C GLY A 199 -3.85 -4.37 -13.66
N PHE A 200 -5.18 -4.49 -13.64
CA PHE A 200 -5.90 -5.14 -12.54
C PHE A 200 -5.86 -6.66 -12.59
N THR A 201 -5.29 -7.27 -11.55
CA THR A 201 -5.20 -8.72 -11.36
C THR A 201 -5.54 -9.08 -9.92
N LEU A 202 -6.36 -10.12 -9.71
CA LEU A 202 -6.61 -10.64 -8.36
C LEU A 202 -5.41 -11.48 -7.89
N VAL A 203 -5.06 -11.35 -6.61
CA VAL A 203 -4.03 -12.20 -5.99
C VAL A 203 -4.69 -13.51 -5.56
N ASN A 204 -4.24 -14.62 -6.14
CA ASN A 204 -4.71 -15.98 -5.83
C ASN A 204 -3.92 -16.61 -4.69
#